data_AF-A0A9P6C604-F1
#
_entry.id   AF-A0A9P6C604-F1
#
_cell.length_a   1.000
_cell.length_b   1.000
_cell.length_c   1.000
_cell.angle_alpha   90.00
_cell.angle_beta   90.00
_cell.angle_gamma   90.00
#
_symmetry.space_group_name_H-M   'P 1'
#
loop_
_entity.id
_entity.type
_entity.pdbx_description
1 polymer ?
#
loop_
_entity_poly.entity_id
_entity_poly.type
_entity_poly.pdbx_seq_one_letter_code
_entity_poly.pdbx_strand_id
1 'polypeptide(L)'
;MYQQTVYQQPTQPNGAYQSHQPPNSSSHTVVQGQDVVSGEQYRYALQNFRIAHEKVEQQRLQLEEQERQVAQLRARIAILEGGSGLQIQGPGGNSIDDFSIKNAASQLDKLINRWAADIIRTPPAPLRDICAGILADVASSIGLEIDDVEGTPMQIQAYLRHAMAETMSEGIINCLIATNSSEANVQLTRIHEHIFARDPTVACVWRRQTFSAAIDSCTPEMTANILHEHIPELMRVLNGALPISGGISILDSAYAFSRMLHGAGSSSGDAFYRAFVPELGSTLYPRQIELVKRCLKSERGELDRVGATIFPGLVKVTQGIQQPNGQIGDNIQTVVRRAQVICECALGGAVGLPPPGAFMNDGSMPMAPGSVPIAPM
;
A
#
# COMPACT_ATOMS: atom_id res chain seq x y z
N MET A 1 -38.51 29.59 -1.58
CA MET A 1 -38.41 29.18 -2.99
C MET A 1 -36.96 29.35 -3.41
N TYR A 2 -36.18 28.27 -3.41
CA TYR A 2 -34.81 28.28 -3.95
C TYR A 2 -34.86 27.68 -5.35
N GLN A 3 -34.47 28.48 -6.35
CA GLN A 3 -34.40 28.06 -7.75
C GLN A 3 -33.18 27.15 -7.94
N GLN A 4 -33.44 25.87 -8.14
CA GLN A 4 -32.48 24.88 -8.64
C GLN A 4 -32.13 25.22 -10.09
N THR A 5 -30.92 25.67 -10.34
CA THR A 5 -30.38 25.78 -11.71
C THR A 5 -29.79 24.42 -12.08
N VAL A 6 -30.53 23.69 -12.90
CA VAL A 6 -30.10 22.41 -13.49
C VAL A 6 -28.97 22.70 -14.48
N TYR A 7 -27.77 22.19 -14.20
CA TYR A 7 -26.67 22.16 -15.16
C TYR A 7 -27.04 21.17 -16.29
N GLN A 8 -27.37 21.67 -17.47
CA GLN A 8 -27.42 20.87 -18.69
C GLN A 8 -25.99 20.74 -19.24
N GLN A 9 -25.48 19.51 -19.29
CA GLN A 9 -24.33 19.14 -20.11
C GLN A 9 -24.65 19.44 -21.59
N PRO A 10 -23.76 20.09 -22.35
CA PRO A 10 -23.90 20.12 -23.79
C PRO A 10 -23.57 18.73 -24.34
N THR A 11 -24.61 18.07 -24.86
CA THR A 11 -24.49 16.89 -25.71
C THR A 11 -23.60 17.21 -26.92
N GLN A 12 -22.47 16.52 -27.05
CA GLN A 12 -21.66 16.53 -28.27
C GLN A 12 -22.50 16.00 -29.45
N PRO A 13 -22.58 16.72 -30.58
CA PRO A 13 -23.05 16.10 -31.80
C PRO A 13 -21.94 15.20 -32.34
N ASN A 14 -22.23 13.89 -32.37
CA ASN A 14 -21.53 12.88 -33.15
C ASN A 14 -21.43 13.33 -34.61
N GLY A 15 -20.29 13.89 -35.00
CA GLY A 15 -19.95 14.21 -36.39
C GLY A 15 -18.92 13.21 -36.88
N ALA A 16 -19.36 12.30 -37.75
CA ALA A 16 -18.62 11.18 -38.30
C ALA A 16 -17.23 11.58 -38.84
N TYR A 17 -16.19 10.92 -38.32
CA TYR A 17 -14.92 10.75 -39.02
C TYR A 17 -15.15 9.84 -40.22
N GLN A 18 -15.46 10.41 -41.38
CA GLN A 18 -15.37 9.68 -42.64
C GLN A 18 -13.95 9.78 -43.18
N SER A 19 -13.19 8.72 -42.96
CA SER A 19 -11.95 8.42 -43.65
C SER A 19 -12.25 8.26 -45.15
N HIS A 20 -11.72 9.16 -45.98
CA HIS A 20 -11.56 8.91 -47.40
C HIS A 20 -10.09 8.64 -47.68
N GLN A 21 -9.80 7.36 -47.94
CA GLN A 21 -8.57 6.91 -48.58
C GLN A 21 -8.45 7.58 -49.96
N PRO A 22 -7.26 8.06 -50.36
CA PRO A 22 -7.02 8.45 -51.74
C PRO A 22 -6.81 7.19 -52.60
N PRO A 23 -7.28 7.16 -53.86
CA PRO A 23 -6.89 6.13 -54.80
C PRO A 23 -5.43 6.37 -55.25
N ASN A 24 -4.72 5.26 -55.44
CA ASN A 24 -3.37 5.19 -56.00
C ASN A 24 -3.22 6.10 -57.23
N SER A 25 -2.26 7.03 -57.19
CA SER A 25 -1.74 7.69 -58.39
C SER A 25 -0.35 7.16 -58.69
N SER A 26 -0.25 6.41 -59.77
CA SER A 26 0.99 6.17 -60.50
C SER A 26 1.37 7.42 -61.29
N SER A 27 2.63 7.82 -61.14
CA SER A 27 3.49 8.48 -62.15
C SER A 27 3.17 9.92 -62.58
N HIS A 28 3.92 10.85 -62.00
CA HIS A 28 4.49 12.08 -62.58
C HIS A 28 3.79 12.77 -63.76
N THR A 29 3.40 14.02 -63.53
CA THR A 29 3.87 15.15 -64.34
C THR A 29 3.78 16.42 -63.50
N VAL A 30 4.94 17.02 -63.24
CA VAL A 30 5.05 18.37 -62.67
C VAL A 30 4.50 19.33 -63.71
N VAL A 31 3.26 19.78 -63.53
CA VAL A 31 2.77 20.99 -64.18
C VAL A 31 2.88 22.08 -63.13
N GLN A 32 3.83 22.99 -63.34
CA GLN A 32 3.88 24.31 -62.71
C GLN A 32 2.61 25.09 -63.10
N GLY A 33 1.48 24.76 -62.47
CA GLY A 33 0.32 25.65 -62.39
C GLY A 33 0.43 26.35 -61.05
N GLN A 34 0.52 27.68 -61.05
CA GLN A 34 0.30 28.46 -59.84
C GLN A 34 -0.96 27.92 -59.17
N ASP A 35 -0.85 27.48 -57.92
CA ASP A 35 -1.97 27.04 -57.10
C ASP A 35 -2.78 28.29 -56.71
N VAL A 36 -3.47 28.88 -57.70
CA VAL A 36 -4.22 30.12 -57.55
C VAL A 36 -5.54 29.76 -56.91
N VAL A 37 -5.52 29.72 -55.58
CA VAL A 37 -6.73 29.67 -54.75
C VAL A 37 -7.63 30.82 -55.16
N SER A 38 -8.90 30.54 -55.45
CA SER A 38 -9.83 31.60 -55.86
C SER A 38 -9.93 32.65 -54.74
N GLY A 39 -10.06 33.94 -55.11
CA GLY A 39 -10.13 35.02 -54.12
C GLY A 39 -11.30 34.87 -53.12
N GLU A 40 -12.30 34.06 -53.44
CA GLU A 40 -13.38 33.67 -52.52
C GLU A 40 -12.94 32.58 -51.54
N GLN A 41 -12.23 31.55 -51.98
CA GLN A 41 -11.70 30.50 -51.10
C GLN A 41 -10.69 31.08 -50.09
N TYR A 42 -9.84 32.02 -50.53
CA TYR A 42 -8.91 32.73 -49.64
C TYR A 42 -9.66 33.57 -48.57
N ARG A 43 -10.69 34.32 -48.98
CA ARG A 43 -11.52 35.11 -48.05
C ARG A 43 -12.29 34.23 -47.07
N TYR A 44 -12.84 33.10 -47.54
CA TYR A 44 -13.54 32.14 -46.69
C TYR A 44 -12.59 31.49 -45.66
N ALA A 45 -11.39 31.10 -46.07
CA ALA A 45 -10.38 30.54 -45.18
C ALA A 45 -9.96 31.55 -44.10
N LEU A 46 -9.70 32.80 -44.47
CA LEU A 46 -9.37 33.87 -43.50
C LEU A 46 -10.50 34.11 -42.50
N GLN A 47 -11.75 34.08 -42.96
CA GLN A 47 -12.90 34.23 -42.08
C GLN A 47 -13.03 33.06 -41.09
N ASN A 48 -12.81 31.83 -41.55
CA ASN A 48 -12.79 30.66 -40.67
C ASN A 48 -11.63 30.70 -39.67
N PHE A 49 -10.44 31.13 -40.07
CA PHE A 49 -9.32 31.33 -39.15
C PHE A 49 -9.63 32.37 -38.09
N ARG A 50 -10.29 33.47 -38.47
CA ARG A 50 -10.71 34.51 -37.53
C ARG A 50 -11.70 33.96 -36.51
N ILE A 51 -12.73 33.25 -36.97
CA ILE A 51 -13.75 32.63 -36.11
C ILE A 51 -13.12 31.57 -35.19
N ALA A 52 -12.20 30.75 -35.71
CA ALA A 52 -11.52 29.74 -34.92
C ALA A 52 -10.63 30.38 -33.85
N HIS A 53 -9.86 31.42 -34.19
CA HIS A 53 -9.02 32.13 -33.22
C HIS A 53 -9.87 32.83 -32.14
N GLU A 54 -10.99 33.44 -32.52
CA GLU A 54 -11.90 34.06 -31.56
C GLU A 54 -12.51 33.01 -30.61
N LYS A 55 -12.88 31.83 -31.11
CA LYS A 55 -13.34 30.72 -30.27
C LYS A 55 -12.25 30.17 -29.34
N VAL A 56 -11.01 30.05 -29.82
CA VAL A 56 -9.88 29.61 -28.99
C VAL A 56 -9.63 30.62 -27.86
N GLU A 57 -9.71 31.92 -28.15
CA GLU A 57 -9.53 32.96 -27.13
C GLU A 57 -10.67 32.95 -26.10
N GLN A 58 -11.91 32.75 -26.55
CA GLN A 58 -13.06 32.56 -25.65
C GLN A 58 -12.89 31.33 -24.74
N GLN A 59 -12.39 30.20 -25.28
CA GLN A 59 -12.07 29.01 -24.48
C GLN A 59 -10.96 29.27 -23.48
N ARG A 60 -9.91 30.01 -23.87
CA ARG A 60 -8.81 30.40 -22.97
C ARG A 60 -9.32 31.22 -21.79
N LEU A 61 -10.18 32.20 -22.04
CA LEU A 61 -10.79 33.04 -20.99
C LEU A 61 -11.70 32.24 -20.05
N GLN A 62 -12.46 31.29 -20.58
CA GLN A 62 -13.28 30.40 -19.74
C GLN A 62 -12.43 29.49 -18.84
N LEU A 63 -11.34 28.95 -19.37
CA LEU A 63 -10.39 28.15 -18.59
C LEU A 63 -9.73 28.98 -17.48
N GLU A 64 -9.31 30.20 -17.79
CA GLU A 64 -8.69 31.10 -16.82
C GLU A 64 -9.66 31.47 -15.67
N GLU A 65 -10.93 31.73 -15.99
CA GLU A 65 -11.96 31.98 -14.99
C GLU A 65 -12.30 30.71 -14.17
N GLN A 66 -12.31 29.54 -14.81
CA GLN A 66 -12.49 28.26 -14.12
C GLN A 66 -11.35 28.00 -13.13
N GLU A 67 -10.10 28.22 -13.53
CA GLU A 67 -8.94 28.10 -12.64
C GLU A 67 -9.03 29.06 -11.45
N ARG A 68 -9.47 30.30 -11.69
CA ARG A 68 -9.71 31.29 -10.63
C ARG A 68 -10.77 30.82 -9.63
N GLN A 69 -11.89 30.29 -10.12
CA GLN A 69 -12.97 29.77 -9.26
C GLN A 69 -12.51 28.52 -8.48
N VAL A 70 -11.78 27.61 -9.12
CA VAL A 70 -11.18 26.43 -8.46
C VAL A 70 -10.23 26.86 -7.35
N ALA A 71 -9.39 27.87 -7.59
CA ALA A 71 -8.48 28.40 -6.57
C ALA A 71 -9.23 29.03 -5.39
N GLN A 72 -10.28 29.80 -5.65
CA GLN A 72 -11.13 30.38 -4.59
C GLN A 72 -11.86 29.31 -3.77
N LEU A 73 -12.39 28.27 -4.43
CA LEU A 73 -13.02 27.14 -3.75
C LEU A 73 -12.02 26.38 -2.87
N ARG A 74 -10.82 26.10 -3.38
CA ARG A 74 -9.73 25.49 -2.60
C ARG A 74 -9.34 26.33 -1.39
N ALA A 75 -9.20 27.64 -1.55
CA ALA A 75 -8.90 28.56 -0.45
C ALA A 75 -10.01 28.58 0.61
N ARG A 76 -11.27 28.56 0.18
CA ARG A 76 -12.42 28.54 1.09
C ARG A 76 -12.54 27.21 1.82
N ILE A 77 -12.26 26.09 1.16
CA ILE A 77 -12.17 24.76 1.76
C ILE A 77 -11.08 24.76 2.84
N ALA A 78 -9.87 25.25 2.54
CA ALA A 78 -8.77 25.31 3.53
C ALA A 78 -9.12 26.11 4.79
N ILE A 79 -9.89 27.20 4.66
CA ILE A 79 -10.39 27.99 5.79
C ILE A 79 -11.45 27.22 6.59
N LEU A 80 -12.42 26.61 5.90
CA LEU A 80 -13.50 25.84 6.54
C LEU A 80 -13.01 24.55 7.19
N GLU A 81 -11.89 24.00 6.71
CA GLU A 81 -11.23 22.81 7.26
C GLU A 81 -10.39 23.08 8.52
N GLY A 82 -10.33 24.33 9.00
CA GLY A 82 -9.65 24.68 10.26
C GLY A 82 -8.16 24.98 10.12
N GLY A 83 -7.70 25.36 8.93
CA GLY A 83 -6.35 25.87 8.72
C GLY A 83 -6.12 27.17 9.49
N SER A 84 -5.57 27.06 10.71
CA SER A 84 -4.96 28.20 11.38
C SER A 84 -3.75 28.64 10.54
N GLY A 85 -3.78 29.89 10.11
CA GLY A 85 -2.85 30.44 9.13
C GLY A 85 -1.37 30.33 9.52
N LEU A 86 -0.55 30.09 8.49
CA LEU A 86 0.85 30.50 8.27
C LEU A 86 1.62 29.38 7.54
N GLN A 87 1.33 29.20 6.26
CA GLN A 87 2.33 28.89 5.24
C GLN A 87 1.67 29.24 3.89
N ILE A 88 2.09 30.36 3.30
CA ILE A 88 1.78 30.68 1.91
C ILE A 88 2.54 29.63 1.08
N GLN A 89 1.85 28.53 0.74
CA GLN A 89 2.38 27.45 -0.09
C GLN A 89 2.42 27.92 -1.55
N GLY A 90 3.59 27.78 -2.18
CA GLY A 90 3.76 27.97 -3.62
C GLY A 90 2.95 26.96 -4.45
N PRO A 91 2.97 27.05 -5.79
CA PRO A 91 2.06 26.32 -6.70
C PRO A 91 2.23 24.78 -6.73
N GLY A 92 2.97 24.19 -5.80
CA GLY A 92 3.09 22.75 -5.60
C GLY A 92 2.77 22.41 -4.15
N GLY A 93 1.50 22.13 -3.85
CA GLY A 93 1.11 21.60 -2.56
C GLY A 93 1.76 20.24 -2.35
N ASN A 94 2.72 20.15 -1.42
CA ASN A 94 3.44 18.93 -1.10
C ASN A 94 2.47 17.87 -0.58
N SER A 95 1.94 17.00 -1.44
CA SER A 95 1.51 15.66 -1.05
C SER A 95 2.67 14.99 -0.31
N ILE A 96 2.42 14.24 0.77
CA ILE A 96 3.45 13.32 1.31
C ILE A 96 3.95 12.48 0.14
N ASP A 97 5.20 12.67 -0.23
CA ASP A 97 5.79 12.05 -1.39
C ASP A 97 6.39 10.68 -1.02
N ASP A 98 6.51 9.81 -2.01
CA ASP A 98 7.05 8.46 -1.80
C ASP A 98 8.45 8.48 -1.16
N PHE A 99 9.22 9.56 -1.35
CA PHE A 99 10.53 9.72 -0.74
C PHE A 99 10.43 9.92 0.78
N SER A 100 9.54 10.79 1.27
CA SER A 100 9.32 10.99 2.71
C SER A 100 8.87 9.69 3.38
N ILE A 101 7.93 8.96 2.76
CA ILE A 101 7.48 7.64 3.23
C ILE A 101 8.66 6.67 3.28
N LYS A 102 9.47 6.57 2.21
CA LYS A 102 10.62 5.67 2.15
C LYS A 102 11.67 5.99 3.20
N ASN A 103 11.96 7.27 3.43
CA ASN A 103 12.97 7.71 4.40
C ASN A 103 12.52 7.42 5.83
N ALA A 104 11.31 7.84 6.22
CA ALA A 104 10.78 7.58 7.56
C ALA A 104 10.64 6.06 7.84
N ALA A 105 10.14 5.30 6.87
CA ALA A 105 10.09 3.84 6.97
C ALA A 105 11.47 3.20 7.09
N SER A 106 12.50 3.71 6.39
CA SER A 106 13.87 3.21 6.52
C SER A 106 14.47 3.49 7.90
N GLN A 107 14.15 4.63 8.52
CA GLN A 107 14.59 4.92 9.89
C GLN A 107 13.96 3.96 10.90
N LEU A 108 12.65 3.71 10.76
CA LEU A 108 11.95 2.72 11.58
C LEU A 108 12.52 1.31 11.41
N ASP A 109 12.74 0.88 10.16
CA ASP A 109 13.33 -0.43 9.88
C ASP A 109 14.70 -0.61 10.57
N LYS A 110 15.53 0.43 10.60
CA LYS A 110 16.82 0.41 11.31
C LYS A 110 16.65 0.27 12.82
N LEU A 111 15.68 0.95 13.42
CA LEU A 111 15.40 0.84 14.86
C LEU A 111 14.91 -0.56 15.22
N ILE A 112 13.96 -1.11 14.45
CA ILE A 112 13.43 -2.47 14.65
C ILE A 112 14.55 -3.51 14.48
N ASN A 113 15.35 -3.41 13.43
CA ASN A 113 16.45 -4.33 13.20
C ASN A 113 17.50 -4.26 14.31
N ARG A 114 17.82 -3.06 14.81
CA ARG A 114 18.76 -2.88 15.91
C ARG A 114 18.23 -3.48 17.21
N TRP A 115 16.97 -3.20 17.56
CA TRP A 115 16.33 -3.81 18.73
C TRP A 115 16.32 -5.34 18.64
N ALA A 116 15.90 -5.90 17.50
CA ALA A 116 15.89 -7.35 17.32
C ALA A 116 17.31 -7.94 17.44
N ALA A 117 18.33 -7.30 16.87
CA ALA A 117 19.72 -7.72 17.02
C ALA A 117 20.22 -7.63 18.47
N ASP A 118 19.80 -6.60 19.22
CA ASP A 118 20.15 -6.43 20.63
C ASP A 118 19.53 -7.52 21.50
N ILE A 119 18.29 -7.93 21.23
CA ILE A 119 17.65 -9.08 21.90
C ILE A 119 18.41 -10.37 21.61
N ILE A 120 18.88 -10.61 20.38
CA ILE A 120 19.68 -11.80 20.07
C ILE A 120 21.05 -11.75 20.76
N ARG A 121 21.68 -10.58 20.83
CA ARG A 121 23.02 -10.40 21.40
C ARG A 121 23.01 -10.52 22.93
N THR A 122 21.98 -9.99 23.57
CA THR A 122 21.82 -9.99 25.03
C THR A 122 20.41 -10.46 25.37
N PRO A 123 20.12 -11.76 25.22
CA PRO A 123 18.76 -12.27 25.34
C PRO A 123 18.28 -12.20 26.80
N PRO A 124 17.13 -11.56 27.06
CA PRO A 124 16.58 -11.44 28.42
C PRO A 124 15.97 -12.75 28.94
N ALA A 125 15.73 -13.71 28.04
CA ALA A 125 15.23 -15.04 28.31
C ALA A 125 15.87 -16.03 27.31
N PRO A 126 15.82 -17.35 27.53
CA PRO A 126 16.30 -18.33 26.56
C PRO A 126 15.71 -18.10 25.17
N LEU A 127 16.56 -18.20 24.13
CA LEU A 127 16.15 -17.95 22.73
C LEU A 127 15.00 -18.86 22.28
N ARG A 128 14.95 -20.10 22.79
CA ARG A 128 13.83 -21.03 22.57
C ARG A 128 12.51 -20.46 23.08
N ASP A 129 12.49 -19.91 24.30
CA ASP A 129 11.29 -19.35 24.91
C ASP A 129 10.82 -18.10 24.17
N ILE A 130 11.77 -17.27 23.71
CA ILE A 130 11.49 -16.10 22.87
C ILE A 130 10.86 -16.55 21.55
N CYS A 131 11.45 -17.55 20.88
CA CYS A 131 10.92 -18.10 19.64
C CYS A 131 9.50 -18.66 19.83
N ALA A 132 9.29 -19.45 20.88
CA ALA A 132 7.99 -20.01 21.21
C ALA A 132 6.96 -18.92 21.51
N GLY A 133 7.32 -17.88 22.27
CA GLY A 133 6.45 -16.74 22.54
C GLY A 133 6.03 -16.00 21.27
N ILE A 134 6.98 -15.70 20.38
CA ILE A 134 6.67 -15.05 19.09
C ILE A 134 5.73 -15.92 18.25
N LEU A 135 6.04 -17.21 18.12
CA LEU A 135 5.23 -18.10 17.30
C LEU A 135 3.86 -18.36 17.91
N ALA A 136 3.70 -18.34 19.24
CA ALA A 136 2.39 -18.40 19.87
C ALA A 136 1.52 -17.19 19.50
N ASP A 137 2.11 -15.98 19.50
CA ASP A 137 1.40 -14.76 19.12
C ASP A 137 1.05 -14.75 17.62
N VAL A 138 1.99 -15.14 16.75
CA VAL A 138 1.84 -15.06 15.29
C VAL A 138 1.07 -16.26 14.70
N ALA A 139 1.38 -17.48 15.14
CA ALA A 139 0.83 -18.72 14.57
C ALA A 139 -0.54 -19.12 15.14
N SER A 140 -1.03 -18.44 16.19
CA SER A 140 -2.44 -18.55 16.59
C SER A 140 -3.41 -18.24 15.43
N SER A 141 -2.92 -17.56 14.38
CA SER A 141 -3.65 -17.33 13.12
C SER A 141 -3.57 -18.49 12.09
N ILE A 142 -2.63 -19.43 12.23
CA ILE A 142 -2.28 -20.44 11.20
C ILE A 142 -2.56 -21.89 11.69
N GLY A 143 -2.78 -22.11 12.98
CA GLY A 143 -3.10 -23.45 13.52
C GLY A 143 -1.96 -24.47 13.37
N LEU A 144 -0.71 -23.99 13.31
CA LEU A 144 0.49 -24.83 13.31
C LEU A 144 0.75 -25.33 14.74
N GLU A 145 0.85 -26.65 14.91
CA GLU A 145 1.35 -27.26 16.16
C GLU A 145 2.87 -26.99 16.23
N ILE A 146 3.25 -26.02 17.07
CA ILE A 146 4.65 -25.62 17.29
C ILE A 146 5.24 -26.53 18.36
N ASP A 147 5.34 -27.82 18.07
CA ASP A 147 6.10 -28.75 18.90
C ASP A 147 7.56 -28.74 18.41
N ASP A 148 8.43 -28.10 19.18
CA ASP A 148 9.90 -28.06 19.04
C ASP A 148 10.51 -27.20 17.91
N VAL A 149 10.10 -25.94 17.77
CA VAL A 149 10.86 -24.97 16.95
C VAL A 149 12.00 -24.34 17.78
N GLU A 150 13.18 -24.93 17.71
CA GLU A 150 14.42 -24.27 18.14
C GLU A 150 14.96 -23.40 16.99
N GLY A 151 14.46 -22.15 16.92
CA GLY A 151 14.86 -21.20 15.90
C GLY A 151 16.35 -20.81 16.03
N THR A 152 17.07 -20.77 14.92
CA THR A 152 18.41 -20.16 14.86
C THR A 152 18.35 -18.67 15.22
N PRO A 153 19.44 -18.05 15.71
CA PRO A 153 19.47 -16.62 16.04
C PRO A 153 18.96 -15.71 14.90
N MET A 154 19.27 -16.06 13.66
CA MET A 154 18.83 -15.31 12.48
C MET A 154 17.32 -15.45 12.24
N GLN A 155 16.74 -16.63 12.47
CA GLN A 155 15.29 -16.85 12.39
C GLN A 155 14.56 -16.06 13.47
N ILE A 156 15.03 -16.15 14.71
CA ILE A 156 14.43 -15.41 15.84
C ILE A 156 14.49 -13.90 15.59
N GLN A 157 15.61 -13.37 15.08
CA GLN A 157 15.70 -11.96 14.71
C GLN A 157 14.66 -11.57 13.64
N ALA A 158 14.44 -12.42 12.64
CA ALA A 158 13.44 -12.19 11.61
C ALA A 158 12.01 -12.26 12.17
N TYR A 159 11.73 -13.21 13.07
CA TYR A 159 10.44 -13.34 13.74
C TYR A 159 10.14 -12.17 14.69
N LEU A 160 11.14 -11.67 15.43
CA LEU A 160 11.00 -10.44 16.24
C LEU A 160 10.60 -9.23 15.38
N ARG A 161 11.22 -9.09 14.20
CA ARG A 161 10.88 -8.02 13.26
C ARG A 161 9.48 -8.20 12.68
N HIS A 162 9.05 -9.45 12.45
CA HIS A 162 7.70 -9.77 12.00
C HIS A 162 6.63 -9.42 13.04
N ALA A 163 6.80 -9.86 14.28
CA ALA A 163 5.92 -9.52 15.39
C ALA A 163 5.78 -7.99 15.58
N MET A 164 6.90 -7.26 15.45
CA MET A 164 6.89 -5.80 15.49
C MET A 164 6.20 -5.18 14.27
N ALA A 165 6.38 -5.74 13.07
CA ALA A 165 5.69 -5.28 11.87
C ALA A 165 4.17 -5.43 11.98
N GLU A 166 3.69 -6.55 12.55
CA GLU A 166 2.26 -6.77 12.82
C GLU A 166 1.72 -5.80 13.86
N THR A 167 2.44 -5.64 14.98
CA THR A 167 2.08 -4.68 16.04
C THR A 167 1.97 -3.26 15.50
N MET A 168 2.91 -2.84 14.62
CA MET A 168 2.86 -1.53 13.99
C MET A 168 1.72 -1.40 12.97
N SER A 169 1.44 -2.46 12.21
CA SER A 169 0.35 -2.47 11.24
C SER A 169 -0.98 -2.26 11.93
N GLU A 170 -1.33 -3.14 12.87
CA GLU A 170 -2.65 -3.17 13.49
C GLU A 170 -2.77 -2.16 14.64
N GLY A 171 -1.75 -2.07 15.48
CA GLY A 171 -1.80 -1.25 16.69
C GLY A 171 -1.53 0.23 16.48
N ILE A 172 -0.91 0.65 15.36
CA ILE A 172 -0.44 2.03 15.17
C ILE A 172 -0.90 2.67 13.86
N ILE A 173 -0.70 2.00 12.71
CA ILE A 173 -0.99 2.58 11.40
C ILE A 173 -2.48 2.41 11.06
N ASN A 174 -3.01 1.20 11.26
CA ASN A 174 -4.40 0.89 10.97
C ASN A 174 -5.35 1.31 12.11
N CYS A 175 -4.85 1.44 13.35
CA CYS A 175 -5.58 2.01 14.47
C CYS A 175 -5.27 3.52 14.59
N LEU A 176 -6.28 4.36 14.33
CA LEU A 176 -6.16 5.82 14.40
C LEU A 176 -5.98 6.29 15.85
N ILE A 177 -4.75 6.28 16.34
CA ILE A 177 -4.41 6.73 17.69
C ILE A 177 -4.65 8.24 17.83
N ALA A 178 -5.72 8.59 18.54
CA ALA A 178 -6.06 9.97 18.90
C ALA A 178 -5.99 10.19 20.42
N THR A 179 -6.24 9.16 21.22
CA THR A 179 -6.32 9.25 22.68
C THR A 179 -5.42 8.21 23.34
N ASN A 180 -5.26 8.29 24.66
CA ASN A 180 -4.57 7.27 25.47
C ASN A 180 -5.43 6.01 25.73
N SER A 181 -6.69 5.97 25.27
CA SER A 181 -7.59 4.82 25.41
C SER A 181 -7.60 3.97 24.14
N SER A 182 -7.17 2.70 24.26
CA SER A 182 -7.18 1.75 23.12
C SER A 182 -8.62 1.56 22.59
N GLU A 183 -9.59 1.33 23.47
CA GLU A 183 -10.99 1.15 23.07
C GLU A 183 -11.55 2.38 22.32
N ALA A 184 -11.25 3.59 22.81
CA ALA A 184 -11.68 4.82 22.13
C ALA A 184 -11.06 4.92 20.74
N ASN A 185 -9.76 4.61 20.58
CA ASN A 185 -9.08 4.64 19.29
C ASN A 185 -9.66 3.61 18.31
N VAL A 186 -10.03 2.41 18.79
CA VAL A 186 -10.72 1.40 17.98
C VAL A 186 -12.08 1.92 17.48
N GLN A 187 -12.88 2.54 18.35
CA GLN A 187 -14.19 3.09 17.95
C GLN A 187 -14.04 4.27 16.98
N LEU A 188 -13.07 5.16 17.22
CA LEU A 188 -12.76 6.28 16.32
C LEU A 188 -12.33 5.78 14.94
N THR A 189 -11.53 4.70 14.90
CA THR A 189 -11.14 4.05 13.65
C THR A 189 -12.36 3.52 12.89
N ARG A 190 -13.27 2.81 13.57
CA ARG A 190 -14.51 2.31 12.95
C ARG A 190 -15.42 3.42 12.43
N ILE A 191 -15.56 4.50 13.20
CA ILE A 191 -16.31 5.69 12.78
C ILE A 191 -15.69 6.28 11.53
N HIS A 192 -14.36 6.46 11.51
CA HIS A 192 -13.65 6.94 10.33
C HIS A 192 -13.90 6.06 9.11
N GLU A 193 -13.77 4.74 9.23
CA GLU A 193 -13.99 3.80 8.13
C GLU A 193 -15.42 3.88 7.59
N HIS A 194 -16.41 4.01 8.46
CA HIS A 194 -17.81 4.17 8.07
C HIS A 194 -18.07 5.49 7.35
N ILE A 195 -17.47 6.59 7.82
CA ILE A 195 -17.54 7.88 7.12
C ILE A 195 -16.83 7.78 5.77
N PHE A 196 -15.65 7.16 5.73
CA PHE A 196 -14.82 7.03 4.52
C PHE A 196 -15.54 6.22 3.44
N ALA A 197 -16.24 5.14 3.82
CA ALA A 197 -17.04 4.35 2.88
C ALA A 197 -18.18 5.15 2.24
N ARG A 198 -18.68 6.20 2.90
CA ARG A 198 -19.75 7.06 2.38
C ARG A 198 -19.21 8.25 1.60
N ASP A 199 -18.25 8.95 2.21
CA ASP A 199 -17.67 10.17 1.68
C ASP A 199 -16.21 10.32 2.19
N PRO A 200 -15.21 9.95 1.37
CA PRO A 200 -13.80 10.08 1.70
C PRO A 200 -13.34 11.51 2.02
N THR A 201 -13.98 12.52 1.40
CA THR A 201 -13.66 13.93 1.67
C THR A 201 -14.10 14.30 3.08
N VAL A 202 -15.34 13.96 3.46
CA VAL A 202 -15.83 14.18 4.84
C VAL A 202 -15.00 13.40 5.85
N ALA A 203 -14.63 12.16 5.54
CA ALA A 203 -13.76 11.35 6.39
C ALA A 203 -12.38 11.99 6.58
N CYS A 204 -11.82 12.57 5.52
CA CYS A 204 -10.55 13.29 5.61
C CYS A 204 -10.64 14.52 6.51
N VAL A 205 -11.70 15.33 6.36
CA VAL A 205 -11.96 16.49 7.23
C VAL A 205 -12.10 16.04 8.68
N TRP A 206 -12.93 15.04 8.94
CA TRP A 206 -13.12 14.46 10.27
C TRP A 206 -11.80 13.99 10.86
N ARG A 207 -11.03 13.20 10.11
CA ARG A 207 -9.71 12.70 10.54
C ARG A 207 -8.79 13.86 10.90
N ARG A 208 -8.65 14.88 10.06
CA ARG A 208 -7.77 16.03 10.36
C ARG A 208 -8.20 16.76 11.63
N GLN A 209 -9.50 16.92 11.84
CA GLN A 209 -10.03 17.53 13.06
C GLN A 209 -9.77 16.67 14.29
N THR A 210 -10.10 15.38 14.25
CA THR A 210 -9.84 14.43 15.34
C THR A 210 -8.35 14.35 15.69
N PHE A 211 -7.48 14.33 14.68
CA PHE A 211 -6.03 14.27 14.89
C PHE A 211 -5.41 15.61 15.32
N SER A 212 -6.10 16.74 15.15
CA SER A 212 -5.63 18.01 15.70
C SER A 212 -5.58 18.00 17.24
N ALA A 213 -6.43 17.17 17.85
CA ALA A 213 -6.48 16.95 19.30
C ALA A 213 -5.78 15.64 19.73
N ALA A 214 -5.04 14.99 18.83
CA ALA A 214 -4.38 13.74 19.16
C ALA A 214 -3.19 13.95 20.11
N ILE A 215 -2.88 12.91 20.89
CA ILE A 215 -1.71 12.89 21.77
C ILE A 215 -0.40 13.15 20.99
N ASP A 216 0.57 13.79 21.63
CA ASP A 216 1.83 14.17 20.97
C ASP A 216 2.85 13.03 20.89
N SER A 217 2.80 12.08 21.83
CA SER A 217 3.75 10.95 21.93
C SER A 217 3.10 9.72 22.57
N CYS A 218 3.59 8.53 22.25
CA CYS A 218 3.17 7.30 22.92
C CYS A 218 3.83 7.19 24.29
N THR A 219 3.03 7.25 25.36
CA THR A 219 3.53 7.05 26.73
C THR A 219 4.04 5.60 26.92
N PRO A 220 4.92 5.34 27.90
CA PRO A 220 5.38 3.99 28.20
C PRO A 220 4.24 3.02 28.53
N GLU A 221 3.22 3.49 29.26
CA GLU A 221 2.03 2.71 29.59
C GLU A 221 1.23 2.34 28.34
N MET A 222 1.02 3.30 27.44
CA MET A 222 0.32 3.07 26.19
C MET A 222 1.10 2.11 25.27
N THR A 223 2.42 2.28 25.22
CA THR A 223 3.34 1.36 24.53
C THR A 223 3.19 -0.06 25.09
N ALA A 224 3.19 -0.22 26.41
CA ALA A 224 3.01 -1.51 27.06
C ALA A 224 1.65 -2.13 26.70
N ASN A 225 0.57 -1.34 26.75
CA ASN A 225 -0.78 -1.81 26.44
C ASN A 225 -0.89 -2.31 24.99
N ILE A 226 -0.37 -1.55 24.03
CA ILE A 226 -0.37 -1.94 22.60
C ILE A 226 0.41 -3.25 22.40
N LEU A 227 1.55 -3.41 23.06
CA LEU A 227 2.34 -4.63 22.95
C LEU A 227 1.63 -5.84 23.59
N HIS A 228 0.99 -5.67 24.75
CA HIS A 228 0.24 -6.77 25.37
C HIS A 228 -1.03 -7.13 24.60
N GLU A 229 -1.59 -6.20 23.82
CA GLU A 229 -2.73 -6.46 22.96
C GLU A 229 -2.34 -7.30 21.73
N HIS A 230 -1.18 -7.04 21.12
CA HIS A 230 -0.77 -7.68 19.86
C HIS A 230 0.23 -8.83 19.99
N ILE A 231 1.12 -8.79 20.99
CA ILE A 231 2.18 -9.78 21.20
C ILE A 231 2.31 -10.18 22.69
N PRO A 232 1.22 -10.67 23.32
CA PRO A 232 1.17 -10.94 24.75
C PRO A 232 2.19 -11.98 25.23
N GLU A 233 2.40 -13.08 24.47
CA GLU A 233 3.31 -14.14 24.89
C GLU A 233 4.77 -13.71 24.77
N LEU A 234 5.13 -12.97 23.72
CA LEU A 234 6.44 -12.36 23.63
C LEU A 234 6.68 -11.37 24.78
N MET A 235 5.71 -10.51 25.09
CA MET A 235 5.85 -9.54 26.19
C MET A 235 6.03 -10.22 27.56
N ARG A 236 5.35 -11.35 27.78
CA ARG A 236 5.52 -12.19 28.96
C ARG A 236 6.96 -12.72 29.06
N VAL A 237 7.51 -13.25 27.97
CA VAL A 237 8.89 -13.78 27.93
C VAL A 237 9.93 -12.67 28.09
N LEU A 238 9.66 -11.48 27.55
CA LEU A 238 10.52 -10.30 27.71
C LEU A 238 10.34 -9.59 29.06
N ASN A 239 9.54 -10.12 29.99
CA ASN A 239 9.25 -9.53 31.30
C ASN A 239 8.76 -8.08 31.20
N GLY A 240 7.93 -7.75 30.20
CA GLY A 240 7.41 -6.40 30.01
C GLY A 240 8.42 -5.37 29.49
N ALA A 241 9.62 -5.78 29.08
CA ALA A 241 10.65 -4.87 28.58
C ALA A 241 10.19 -4.16 27.30
N LEU A 242 10.14 -2.83 27.34
CA LEU A 242 9.70 -2.03 26.21
C LEU A 242 10.74 -2.02 25.08
N PRO A 243 10.31 -2.03 23.81
CA PRO A 243 11.18 -2.06 22.64
C PRO A 243 11.82 -0.68 22.43
N ILE A 244 13.00 -0.51 23.01
CA ILE A 244 13.82 0.70 22.93
C ILE A 244 15.10 0.38 22.15
N SER A 245 15.47 1.25 21.20
CA SER A 245 16.72 1.15 20.45
C SER A 245 17.48 2.47 20.52
N GLY A 246 18.66 2.45 21.16
CA GLY A 246 19.48 3.66 21.29
C GLY A 246 18.81 4.79 22.07
N GLY A 247 17.95 4.47 23.04
CA GLY A 247 17.17 5.43 23.81
C GLY A 247 15.88 5.92 23.14
N ILE A 248 15.59 5.44 21.93
CA ILE A 248 14.40 5.82 21.16
C ILE A 248 13.36 4.70 21.27
N SER A 249 12.13 5.05 21.62
CA SER A 249 11.00 4.12 21.59
C SER A 249 10.61 3.82 20.14
N ILE A 250 10.53 2.54 19.79
CA ILE A 250 10.13 2.10 18.45
C ILE A 250 8.67 2.47 18.18
N LEU A 251 7.78 2.30 19.17
CA LEU A 251 6.35 2.58 19.02
C LEU A 251 6.06 4.08 18.95
N ASP A 252 6.82 4.91 19.66
CA ASP A 252 6.71 6.37 19.54
C ASP A 252 7.15 6.85 18.14
N SER A 253 8.23 6.26 17.62
CA SER A 253 8.66 6.51 16.25
C SER A 253 7.63 6.01 15.22
N ALA A 254 7.00 4.87 15.46
CA ALA A 254 5.94 4.32 14.63
C ALA A 254 4.69 5.21 14.65
N TYR A 255 4.35 5.78 15.81
CA TYR A 255 3.27 6.73 15.96
C TYR A 255 3.58 8.04 15.23
N ALA A 256 4.82 8.56 15.31
CA ALA A 256 5.25 9.71 14.52
C ALA A 256 5.14 9.45 13.00
N PHE A 257 5.44 8.23 12.55
CA PHE A 257 5.22 7.81 11.16
C PHE A 257 3.74 7.74 10.80
N SER A 258 2.88 7.19 11.67
CA SER A 258 1.42 7.20 11.48
C SER A 258 0.87 8.63 11.43
N ARG A 259 1.36 9.53 12.29
CA ARG A 259 1.05 10.98 12.28
C ARG A 259 1.50 11.67 11.00
N MET A 260 2.66 11.29 10.45
CA MET A 260 3.07 11.79 9.14
C MET A 260 2.05 11.38 8.08
N LEU A 261 1.58 10.12 8.07
CA LEU A 261 0.61 9.61 7.10
C LEU A 261 -0.81 10.20 7.29
N HIS A 262 -1.27 10.32 8.55
CA HIS A 262 -2.67 10.56 8.91
C HIS A 262 -2.98 11.85 9.64
N GLY A 263 -1.96 12.58 10.11
CA GLY A 263 -2.11 13.73 10.98
C GLY A 263 -2.80 14.94 10.35
N ALA A 264 -3.13 15.93 11.17
CA ALA A 264 -3.89 17.13 10.75
C ALA A 264 -3.22 17.93 9.62
N GLY A 265 -1.89 17.97 9.59
CA GLY A 265 -1.10 18.61 8.53
C GLY A 265 -0.84 17.73 7.29
N SER A 266 -1.36 16.49 7.28
CA SER A 266 -1.23 15.59 6.13
C SER A 266 -2.03 16.13 4.96
N SER A 267 -1.31 16.45 3.89
CA SER A 267 -1.83 16.87 2.58
C SER A 267 -2.33 15.70 1.73
N SER A 268 -2.58 14.53 2.34
CA SER A 268 -2.95 13.31 1.62
C SER A 268 -4.28 13.38 0.87
N GLY A 269 -4.97 14.54 0.88
CA GLY A 269 -6.26 14.74 0.23
C GLY A 269 -7.27 13.72 0.75
N ASP A 270 -8.13 13.21 -0.12
CA ASP A 270 -9.16 12.22 0.21
C ASP A 270 -8.60 10.79 0.38
N ALA A 271 -7.28 10.63 0.50
CA ALA A 271 -6.64 9.33 0.58
C ALA A 271 -6.30 8.90 2.01
N PHE A 272 -6.49 7.62 2.27
CA PHE A 272 -6.25 6.95 3.54
C PHE A 272 -5.17 5.88 3.38
N TYR A 273 -4.13 5.89 4.21
CA TYR A 273 -3.09 4.86 4.17
C TYR A 273 -3.48 3.64 5.03
N ARG A 274 -3.15 2.43 4.60
CA ARG A 274 -3.22 1.23 5.43
C ARG A 274 -1.92 0.46 5.34
N ALA A 275 -1.46 -0.04 6.47
CA ALA A 275 -0.39 -1.00 6.53
C ALA A 275 -0.93 -2.42 6.32
N PHE A 276 -0.08 -3.30 5.81
CA PHE A 276 -0.38 -4.73 5.76
C PHE A 276 0.87 -5.55 6.02
N VAL A 277 0.68 -6.68 6.68
CA VAL A 277 1.70 -7.72 6.86
C VAL A 277 1.21 -8.99 6.18
N PRO A 278 1.93 -9.51 5.17
CA PRO A 278 1.60 -10.79 4.56
C PRO A 278 1.64 -11.92 5.60
N GLU A 279 0.64 -12.80 5.55
CA GLU A 279 0.54 -13.99 6.40
C GLU A 279 1.72 -14.93 6.15
N LEU A 280 2.26 -15.54 7.20
CA LEU A 280 3.35 -16.51 7.07
C LEU A 280 2.89 -17.74 6.27
N GLY A 281 3.80 -18.30 5.46
CA GLY A 281 3.53 -19.44 4.58
C GLY A 281 2.67 -19.12 3.34
N SER A 282 2.09 -17.91 3.26
CA SER A 282 1.31 -17.47 2.10
C SER A 282 2.19 -17.30 0.85
N THR A 283 1.56 -17.40 -0.33
CA THR A 283 2.24 -17.20 -1.61
C THR A 283 2.64 -15.74 -1.80
N LEU A 284 3.82 -15.50 -2.39
CA LEU A 284 4.25 -14.14 -2.64
C LEU A 284 3.47 -13.47 -3.78
N TYR A 285 2.97 -12.26 -3.53
CA TYR A 285 2.39 -11.38 -4.55
C TYR A 285 3.43 -10.31 -4.95
N PRO A 286 4.07 -10.40 -6.13
CA PRO A 286 5.20 -9.53 -6.50
C PRO A 286 4.87 -8.03 -6.55
N ARG A 287 3.58 -7.69 -6.69
CA ARG A 287 3.10 -6.29 -6.68
C ARG A 287 3.05 -5.70 -5.28
N GLN A 288 2.86 -6.52 -4.26
CA GLN A 288 2.69 -6.12 -2.86
C GLN A 288 3.91 -6.44 -2.01
N ILE A 289 4.76 -7.38 -2.43
CA ILE A 289 5.86 -7.92 -1.63
C ILE A 289 7.19 -7.74 -2.35
N GLU A 290 8.18 -7.30 -1.58
CA GLU A 290 9.59 -7.23 -1.96
C GLU A 290 10.39 -8.26 -1.17
N LEU A 291 11.01 -9.21 -1.88
CA LEU A 291 11.93 -10.15 -1.27
C LEU A 291 13.27 -9.49 -1.00
N VAL A 292 13.62 -9.36 0.28
CA VAL A 292 14.93 -8.85 0.72
C VAL A 292 16.00 -9.95 0.64
N LYS A 293 15.60 -11.21 0.79
CA LYS A 293 16.47 -12.38 0.59
C LYS A 293 15.72 -13.43 -0.21
N ARG A 294 16.21 -13.70 -1.42
CA ARG A 294 15.70 -14.77 -2.29
C ARG A 294 16.25 -16.12 -1.82
N CYS A 295 15.49 -17.18 -2.04
CA CYS A 295 15.98 -18.53 -1.79
C CYS A 295 16.29 -19.25 -3.10
N LEU A 296 17.17 -20.25 -3.04
CA LEU A 296 17.60 -21.03 -4.21
C LEU A 296 16.47 -21.87 -4.83
N LYS A 297 15.37 -22.11 -4.10
CA LYS A 297 14.20 -22.83 -4.63
C LYS A 297 13.44 -22.00 -5.68
N SER A 298 13.40 -20.68 -5.52
CA SER A 298 12.87 -19.74 -6.52
C SER A 298 13.58 -19.88 -7.87
N GLU A 299 14.90 -20.11 -7.86
CA GLU A 299 15.70 -20.32 -9.06
C GLU A 299 15.37 -21.64 -9.79
N ARG A 300 14.70 -22.58 -9.11
CA ARG A 300 14.23 -23.86 -9.66
C ARG A 300 12.78 -23.81 -10.14
N GLY A 301 12.12 -22.65 -10.07
CA GLY A 301 10.72 -22.47 -10.45
C GLY A 301 9.71 -22.89 -9.39
N GLU A 302 10.15 -23.14 -8.15
CA GLU A 302 9.24 -23.39 -7.03
C GLU A 302 8.62 -22.07 -6.53
N LEU A 303 7.39 -22.14 -6.02
CA LEU A 303 6.69 -20.97 -5.49
C LEU A 303 7.35 -20.50 -4.19
N ASP A 304 7.74 -19.22 -4.15
CA ASP A 304 8.20 -18.57 -2.93
C ASP A 304 7.03 -18.36 -1.95
N ARG A 305 7.33 -18.51 -0.65
CA ARG A 305 6.40 -18.31 0.46
C ARG A 305 6.93 -17.30 1.46
N VAL A 306 6.03 -16.58 2.13
CA VAL A 306 6.39 -15.62 3.19
C VAL A 306 6.98 -16.37 4.38
N GLY A 307 8.25 -16.10 4.71
CA GLY A 307 8.90 -16.66 5.91
C GLY A 307 8.83 -15.74 7.12
N ALA A 308 9.06 -14.45 6.89
CA ALA A 308 8.92 -13.39 7.89
C ALA A 308 8.84 -12.03 7.18
N THR A 309 8.01 -11.15 7.70
CA THR A 309 7.92 -9.74 7.23
C THR A 309 8.85 -8.89 8.08
N ILE A 310 9.88 -8.30 7.48
CA ILE A 310 10.82 -7.45 8.22
C ILE A 310 10.38 -5.99 8.33
N PHE A 311 9.48 -5.56 7.44
CA PHE A 311 8.84 -4.24 7.49
C PHE A 311 7.48 -4.30 6.76
N PRO A 312 6.40 -3.70 7.31
CA PRO A 312 5.07 -3.79 6.72
C PRO A 312 4.99 -3.09 5.37
N GLY A 313 4.09 -3.58 4.52
CA GLY A 313 3.70 -2.91 3.29
C GLY A 313 2.75 -1.76 3.58
N LEU A 314 2.63 -0.81 2.64
CA LEU A 314 1.75 0.34 2.75
C LEU A 314 0.95 0.50 1.46
N VAL A 315 -0.36 0.61 1.60
CA VAL A 315 -1.29 0.95 0.53
C VAL A 315 -1.91 2.30 0.78
N LYS A 316 -2.12 3.05 -0.29
CA LYS A 316 -2.94 4.26 -0.33
C LYS A 316 -4.32 3.88 -0.87
N VAL A 317 -5.34 4.05 -0.05
CA VAL A 317 -6.74 3.82 -0.36
C VAL A 317 -7.35 5.14 -0.81
N THR A 318 -7.90 5.16 -2.02
CA THR A 318 -8.63 6.30 -2.60
C THR A 318 -10.01 5.86 -3.06
N GLN A 319 -10.94 6.79 -3.19
CA GLN A 319 -12.27 6.50 -3.73
C GLN A 319 -12.17 5.93 -5.15
N GLY A 320 -13.03 4.96 -5.46
CA GLY A 320 -13.23 4.52 -6.84
C GLY A 320 -13.86 5.61 -7.70
N ILE A 321 -13.65 5.51 -9.02
CA ILE A 321 -14.23 6.44 -9.99
C ILE A 321 -15.76 6.39 -9.89
N GLN A 322 -16.41 7.54 -9.73
CA GLN A 322 -17.88 7.62 -9.81
C GLN A 322 -18.34 7.16 -11.19
N GLN A 323 -19.15 6.11 -11.21
CA GLN A 323 -19.75 5.63 -12.44
C GLN A 323 -20.91 6.56 -12.85
N PRO A 324 -21.22 6.66 -14.15
CA PRO A 324 -22.26 7.55 -14.68
C PRO A 324 -23.68 7.27 -14.15
N ASN A 325 -23.90 6.14 -13.48
CA ASN A 325 -25.15 5.80 -12.78
C ASN A 325 -25.22 6.39 -11.34
N GLY A 326 -24.24 7.18 -10.92
CA GLY A 326 -24.15 7.73 -9.56
C GLY A 326 -23.68 6.73 -8.50
N GLN A 327 -23.32 5.50 -8.89
CA GLN A 327 -22.67 4.56 -7.99
C GLN A 327 -21.19 4.89 -7.87
N ILE A 328 -20.73 5.03 -6.63
CA ILE A 328 -19.31 5.16 -6.31
C ILE A 328 -18.68 3.77 -6.53
N GLY A 329 -17.66 3.68 -7.39
CA GLY A 329 -16.92 2.44 -7.59
C GLY A 329 -16.15 2.01 -6.34
N ASP A 330 -15.74 0.74 -6.30
CA ASP A 330 -14.95 0.19 -5.18
C ASP A 330 -13.69 1.01 -4.91
N ASN A 331 -13.28 1.06 -3.64
CA ASN A 331 -12.05 1.74 -3.22
C ASN A 331 -10.84 1.21 -3.98
N ILE A 332 -10.05 2.11 -4.55
CA ILE A 332 -8.81 1.79 -5.25
C ILE A 332 -7.69 1.73 -4.21
N GLN A 333 -6.99 0.60 -4.15
CA GLN A 333 -5.81 0.43 -3.31
C GLN A 333 -4.55 0.47 -4.17
N THR A 334 -3.71 1.47 -3.94
CA THR A 334 -2.42 1.63 -4.62
C THR A 334 -1.30 1.29 -3.65
N VAL A 335 -0.47 0.29 -3.97
CA VAL A 335 0.71 -0.03 -3.16
C VAL A 335 1.72 1.10 -3.30
N VAL A 336 1.95 1.87 -2.23
CA VAL A 336 2.96 2.94 -2.17
C VAL A 336 4.29 2.44 -1.61
N ARG A 337 4.25 1.34 -0.85
CA ARG A 337 5.43 0.61 -0.40
C ARG A 337 5.10 -0.87 -0.33
N ARG A 338 5.95 -1.71 -0.92
CA ARG A 338 5.83 -3.17 -0.78
C ARG A 338 6.26 -3.61 0.61
N ALA A 339 5.61 -4.64 1.14
CA ALA A 339 6.06 -5.31 2.35
C ALA A 339 7.43 -5.94 2.09
N GLN A 340 8.37 -5.73 3.00
CA GLN A 340 9.70 -6.33 2.89
C GLN A 340 9.67 -7.67 3.59
N VAL A 341 9.94 -8.73 2.85
CA VAL A 341 9.77 -10.12 3.30
C VAL A 341 11.05 -10.92 3.07
N ILE A 342 11.34 -11.84 4.00
CA ILE A 342 12.31 -12.90 3.81
C ILE A 342 11.53 -14.16 3.43
N CYS A 343 11.97 -14.84 2.37
CA CYS A 343 11.33 -16.08 1.93
C CYS A 343 11.52 -17.19 2.97
N GLU A 344 10.51 -18.03 3.16
CA GLU A 344 10.50 -19.14 4.13
C GLU A 344 11.72 -20.06 3.96
N CYS A 345 12.00 -20.47 2.72
CA CYS A 345 13.18 -21.27 2.39
C CYS A 345 14.51 -20.55 2.67
N ALA A 346 14.55 -19.22 2.60
CA ALA A 346 15.75 -18.43 2.93
C ALA A 346 15.93 -18.20 4.44
N LEU A 347 14.84 -18.32 5.22
CA LEU A 347 14.86 -18.37 6.68
C LEU A 347 15.39 -19.73 7.18
N GLY A 348 15.54 -20.73 6.33
CA GLY A 348 15.90 -22.10 6.73
C GLY A 348 14.68 -23.02 6.92
N GLY A 349 13.57 -22.73 6.23
CA GLY A 349 12.30 -23.44 6.34
C GLY A 349 12.41 -24.96 6.20
N ALA A 350 12.34 -25.62 7.36
CA ALA A 350 11.53 -26.80 7.58
C ALA A 350 10.42 -26.40 8.57
N VAL A 351 9.48 -25.56 8.14
CA VAL A 351 8.25 -25.31 8.90
C VAL A 351 7.09 -25.59 7.95
N GLY A 352 6.79 -26.88 7.77
CA GLY A 352 5.73 -27.36 6.89
C GLY A 352 6.09 -28.68 6.23
N LEU A 353 5.30 -29.71 6.52
CA LEU A 353 5.42 -31.08 6.02
C LEU A 353 5.67 -31.19 4.50
N PRO A 354 6.28 -32.30 4.02
CA PRO A 354 6.25 -32.64 2.61
C PRO A 354 4.78 -32.82 2.13
N PRO A 355 4.46 -32.51 0.87
CA PRO A 355 3.12 -32.70 0.34
C PRO A 355 2.69 -34.18 0.46
N PRO A 356 1.46 -34.49 0.88
CA PRO A 356 0.95 -35.85 0.85
C PRO A 356 0.68 -36.22 -0.61
N GLY A 357 1.62 -36.91 -1.25
CA GLY A 357 1.39 -37.47 -2.59
C GLY A 357 2.57 -37.34 -3.54
N ALA A 358 3.69 -37.97 -3.21
CA ALA A 358 4.59 -38.51 -4.23
C ALA A 358 4.59 -40.03 -4.07
N PHE A 359 3.73 -40.64 -4.87
CA PHE A 359 3.56 -42.06 -5.10
C PHE A 359 4.85 -42.88 -4.90
N MET A 360 4.82 -43.80 -3.94
CA MET A 360 5.58 -45.04 -4.09
C MET A 360 4.98 -45.79 -5.27
N ASN A 361 5.55 -45.58 -6.45
CA ASN A 361 5.45 -46.51 -7.55
C ASN A 361 6.74 -46.38 -8.36
N ASP A 362 7.69 -47.26 -8.10
CA ASP A 362 8.15 -48.28 -9.07
C ASP A 362 9.55 -48.77 -8.67
N GLY A 363 9.75 -50.08 -8.72
CA GLY A 363 11.01 -50.71 -8.31
C GLY A 363 10.90 -52.16 -7.89
N SER A 364 9.86 -52.89 -8.31
CA SER A 364 9.85 -54.34 -8.28
C SER A 364 9.90 -54.91 -9.69
N MET A 365 11.04 -55.57 -9.96
CA MET A 365 11.31 -56.59 -11.00
C MET A 365 11.69 -56.05 -12.41
N PRO A 366 12.76 -56.59 -13.03
CA PRO A 366 12.86 -58.02 -13.32
C PRO A 366 14.23 -58.66 -13.03
N MET A 367 14.21 -59.82 -12.36
CA MET A 367 15.27 -60.82 -12.49
C MET A 367 14.72 -62.04 -13.25
N ALA A 368 15.30 -62.28 -14.42
CA ALA A 368 15.41 -63.59 -15.06
C ALA A 368 16.87 -63.67 -15.57
N PRO A 369 17.53 -64.85 -15.67
CA PRO A 369 16.93 -66.17 -15.90
C PRO A 369 17.49 -67.31 -15.01
N GLY A 370 16.72 -68.38 -14.82
CA GLY A 370 17.15 -69.56 -14.08
C GLY A 370 16.31 -70.80 -14.39
N SER A 371 16.66 -71.46 -15.50
CA SER A 371 16.69 -72.93 -15.71
C SER A 371 15.76 -73.82 -14.86
N VAL A 372 14.75 -74.39 -15.53
CA VAL A 372 13.96 -75.55 -15.07
C VAL A 372 14.78 -76.83 -15.29
N PRO A 373 14.87 -77.76 -14.32
CA PRO A 373 15.50 -79.05 -14.56
C PRO A 373 14.50 -80.02 -15.22
N ILE A 374 14.96 -80.62 -16.31
CA ILE A 374 14.38 -81.81 -16.94
C ILE A 374 14.70 -83.01 -16.03
N ALA A 375 13.67 -83.75 -15.61
CA ALA A 375 13.83 -85.07 -15.01
C ALA A 375 13.96 -86.13 -16.11
N PRO A 376 14.89 -87.09 -15.99
CA PRO A 376 14.77 -88.37 -16.67
C PRO A 376 14.30 -89.46 -15.70
N MET A 377 13.77 -90.53 -16.29
CA MET A 377 13.45 -91.82 -15.67
C MET A 377 14.64 -92.46 -14.94
#